data_AF-A0A1V6XBT1-F1
#
_entry.id   AF-A0A1V6XBT1-F1
#
_cell.length_a   1.000
_cell.length_b   1.000
_cell.length_c   1.000
_cell.angle_alpha   90.00
_cell.angle_beta   90.00
_cell.angle_gamma   90.00
#
_symmetry.space_group_name_H-M   'P 1'
#
loop_
_entity.id
_entity.type
_entity.pdbx_description
1 polymer ?
#
loop_
_entity_poly.entity_id
_entity_poly.type
_entity_poly.pdbx_seq_one_letter_code
_entity_poly.pdbx_strand_id
1 'polypeptide(L)'
;METMISEANLKISAQTSLKALQIWSLGTLDLGNAVERQYKLDPEIASLVVACQHLRKNGYREGRARLAQNSILNRHVQAMVEDLTDNSLKIFALLTWHFNADFSVALPRQLLQFFNEPSKIFED
;
A
#
# COMPACT_ATOMS: atom_id res chain seq x y z
N MET A 1 31.25 6.15 -11.46
CA MET A 1 30.31 5.39 -12.30
C MET A 1 29.01 5.33 -11.52
N GLU A 2 28.10 6.28 -11.72
CA GLU A 2 26.79 6.25 -11.05
C GLU A 2 26.01 5.06 -11.61
N THR A 3 25.70 4.09 -10.77
CA THR A 3 24.76 3.01 -11.12
C THR A 3 23.37 3.63 -11.22
N MET A 4 22.97 4.03 -12.44
CA MET A 4 21.58 4.42 -12.71
C MET A 4 20.68 3.23 -12.40
N ILE A 5 19.83 3.37 -11.37
CA ILE A 5 18.79 2.40 -11.07
C ILE A 5 17.81 2.41 -12.24
N SER A 6 17.51 1.24 -12.79
CA SER A 6 16.57 1.14 -13.90
C SER A 6 15.17 1.59 -13.47
N GLU A 7 14.44 2.23 -14.38
CA GLU A 7 13.04 2.63 -14.16
C GLU A 7 12.18 1.44 -13.76
N ALA A 8 12.43 0.26 -14.35
CA ALA A 8 11.74 -0.97 -13.99
C ALA A 8 11.92 -1.33 -12.50
N ASN A 9 13.14 -1.19 -11.96
CA ASN A 9 13.40 -1.45 -10.54
C ASN A 9 12.73 -0.40 -9.64
N LEU A 10 12.67 0.86 -10.10
CA LEU A 10 11.93 1.92 -9.40
C LEU A 10 10.42 1.61 -9.38
N LYS A 11 9.84 1.18 -10.50
CA LYS A 11 8.42 0.79 -10.60
C LYS A 11 8.09 -0.36 -9.68
N ILE A 12 8.87 -1.44 -9.70
CA ILE A 12 8.70 -2.58 -8.78
C ILE A 12 8.74 -2.13 -7.32
N SER A 13 9.69 -1.26 -6.98
CA SER A 13 9.83 -0.77 -5.60
C SER A 13 8.65 0.15 -5.22
N ALA A 14 8.25 1.05 -6.09
CA ALA A 14 7.14 1.96 -5.86
C ALA A 14 5.79 1.24 -5.71
N GLN A 15 5.59 0.10 -6.38
CA GLN A 15 4.38 -0.71 -6.19
C GLN A 15 4.18 -1.11 -4.73
N THR A 16 5.23 -1.49 -4.01
CA THR A 16 5.10 -1.95 -2.61
C THR A 16 4.64 -0.84 -1.68
N SER A 17 5.21 0.36 -1.80
CA SER A 17 4.83 1.52 -0.99
C SER A 17 3.47 2.08 -1.41
N LEU A 18 3.13 2.07 -2.70
CA LEU A 18 1.78 2.41 -3.15
C LEU A 18 0.73 1.41 -2.67
N LYS A 19 1.01 0.10 -2.66
CA LYS A 19 0.12 -0.89 -2.05
C LYS A 19 -0.11 -0.58 -0.57
N ALA A 20 0.95 -0.26 0.17
CA ALA A 20 0.83 0.09 1.57
C ALA A 20 -0.01 1.36 1.78
N LEU A 21 0.19 2.39 0.95
CA LEU A 21 -0.60 3.63 0.96
C LEU A 21 -2.08 3.37 0.66
N GLN A 22 -2.37 2.56 -0.37
CA GLN A 22 -3.74 2.19 -0.74
C GLN A 22 -4.43 1.39 0.37
N ILE A 23 -3.73 0.43 0.98
CA ILE A 23 -4.25 -0.32 2.12
C ILE A 23 -4.55 0.59 3.30
N TRP A 24 -3.66 1.55 3.60
CA TRP A 24 -3.90 2.54 4.63
C TRP A 24 -5.14 3.38 4.32
N SER A 25 -5.23 3.93 3.10
CA SER A 25 -6.34 4.77 2.66
C SER A 25 -7.67 4.02 2.73
N LEU A 26 -7.77 2.83 2.13
CA LEU A 26 -8.97 2.00 2.18
C LEU A 26 -9.31 1.57 3.61
N GLY A 27 -8.29 1.30 4.44
CA GLY A 27 -8.48 0.97 5.85
C GLY A 27 -8.98 2.14 6.72
N THR A 28 -8.85 3.39 6.25
CA THR A 28 -9.44 4.58 6.88
C THR A 28 -10.86 4.91 6.43
N LEU A 29 -11.33 4.30 5.33
CA LEU A 29 -12.68 4.56 4.84
C LEU A 29 -13.71 4.07 5.85
N ASP A 30 -14.69 4.91 6.15
CA ASP A 30 -15.87 4.52 6.92
C ASP A 30 -16.95 3.96 5.98
N LEU A 31 -16.90 2.65 5.77
CA LEU A 31 -17.90 1.95 4.98
C LEU A 31 -19.30 1.97 5.62
N GLY A 32 -19.40 2.10 6.95
CA GLY A 32 -20.70 2.18 7.62
C GLY A 32 -21.49 3.36 7.10
N ASN A 33 -20.83 4.52 7.03
CA ASN A 33 -21.39 5.74 6.46
C ASN A 33 -21.56 5.70 4.93
N ALA A 34 -20.73 4.96 4.19
CA ALA A 34 -20.83 4.86 2.73
C ALA A 34 -22.01 3.99 2.28
N VAL A 35 -22.30 2.91 3.01
CA VAL A 35 -23.44 2.00 2.74
C VAL A 35 -24.77 2.67 3.06
N GLU A 36 -24.83 3.50 4.11
CA GLU A 36 -26.01 4.33 4.43
C GLU A 36 -26.38 5.30 3.30
N ARG A 37 -25.42 5.70 2.46
CA ARG A 37 -25.63 6.59 1.31
C ARG A 37 -26.09 5.86 0.03
N GLN A 38 -26.61 4.64 0.14
CA GLN A 38 -27.24 3.86 -0.95
C GLN A 38 -26.36 3.49 -2.16
N TYR A 39 -25.03 3.59 -2.06
CA TYR A 39 -24.16 3.05 -3.10
C TYR A 39 -24.02 1.54 -2.92
N LYS A 40 -24.56 0.76 -3.86
CA LYS A 40 -24.29 -0.68 -3.95
C LYS A 40 -22.85 -0.86 -4.46
N LEU A 41 -21.91 -0.89 -3.53
CA LEU A 41 -20.52 -1.23 -3.82
C LEU A 41 -20.44 -2.61 -4.45
N ASP A 42 -19.54 -2.74 -5.42
CA ASP A 42 -19.16 -4.04 -5.95
C ASP A 42 -18.70 -4.96 -4.78
N PRO A 43 -19.19 -6.22 -4.69
CA PRO A 43 -18.86 -7.10 -3.58
C PRO A 43 -17.36 -7.35 -3.39
N GLU A 44 -16.58 -7.39 -4.47
CA GLU A 44 -15.14 -7.61 -4.40
C GLU A 44 -14.42 -6.38 -3.85
N ILE A 45 -14.86 -5.17 -4.26
CA ILE A 45 -14.34 -3.91 -3.70
C ILE A 45 -14.70 -3.78 -2.22
N ALA A 46 -15.94 -4.09 -1.84
CA ALA A 46 -16.37 -4.09 -0.44
C ALA A 46 -15.51 -5.06 0.39
N SER A 47 -15.25 -6.26 -0.13
CA SER A 47 -14.39 -7.25 0.52
C SER A 47 -12.96 -6.75 0.71
N LEU A 48 -12.38 -6.10 -0.31
CA LEU A 48 -11.05 -5.49 -0.22
C LEU A 48 -10.99 -4.44 0.89
N VAL A 49 -11.97 -3.53 0.95
CA VAL A 49 -11.99 -2.46 1.95
C VAL A 49 -12.13 -3.04 3.37
N VAL A 50 -13.03 -4.01 3.57
CA VAL A 50 -13.18 -4.71 4.87
C VAL A 50 -11.86 -5.39 5.27
N ALA A 51 -11.16 -6.03 4.35
CA ALA A 51 -9.86 -6.65 4.62
C ALA A 51 -8.80 -5.61 5.05
N CYS A 52 -8.75 -4.44 4.38
CA CYS A 52 -7.86 -3.34 4.76
C CYS A 52 -8.18 -2.79 6.16
N GLN A 53 -9.46 -2.59 6.48
CA GLN A 53 -9.92 -2.14 7.80
C GLN A 53 -9.54 -3.15 8.90
N HIS A 54 -9.74 -4.45 8.64
CA HIS A 54 -9.38 -5.51 9.59
C HIS A 54 -7.87 -5.54 9.85
N LEU A 55 -7.06 -5.48 8.80
CA LEU A 55 -5.60 -5.40 8.91
C LEU A 55 -5.15 -4.21 9.77
N ARG A 56 -5.76 -3.02 9.58
CA ARG A 56 -5.48 -1.82 10.37
C ARG A 56 -5.87 -1.99 11.84
N LYS A 57 -7.07 -2.49 12.13
CA LYS A 57 -7.56 -2.75 13.50
C LYS A 57 -6.63 -3.69 14.29
N ASN A 58 -5.97 -4.63 13.59
CA ASN A 58 -5.01 -5.56 14.18
C ASN A 58 -3.56 -5.05 14.18
N GLY A 59 -3.33 -3.74 14.03
CA GLY A 59 -2.00 -3.14 14.07
C GLY A 59 -1.06 -3.63 12.96
N TYR A 60 -1.63 -3.97 11.80
CA TYR A 60 -0.94 -4.44 10.61
C TYR A 60 -0.21 -5.77 10.77
N ARG A 61 -0.58 -6.63 11.72
CA ARG A 61 0.15 -7.88 12.02
C ARG A 61 -0.20 -9.05 11.10
N GLU A 62 -1.47 -9.20 10.74
CA GLU A 62 -1.99 -10.38 10.04
C GLU A 62 -2.78 -10.00 8.78
N GLY A 63 -2.67 -10.81 7.73
CA GLY A 63 -3.39 -10.57 6.45
C GLY A 63 -2.62 -9.76 5.40
N ARG A 64 -1.40 -9.30 5.71
CA ARG A 64 -0.53 -8.56 4.77
C ARG A 64 -0.27 -9.32 3.47
N ALA A 65 0.15 -10.59 3.57
CA ALA A 65 0.47 -11.41 2.40
C ALA A 65 -0.73 -11.59 1.45
N ARG A 66 -1.92 -11.85 2.02
CA ARG A 66 -3.17 -12.00 1.26
C ARG A 66 -3.53 -10.70 0.53
N LEU A 67 -3.43 -9.55 1.21
CA LEU A 67 -3.69 -8.25 0.59
C LEU A 67 -2.68 -7.90 -0.49
N ALA A 68 -1.40 -8.23 -0.29
CA ALA A 68 -0.36 -7.99 -1.30
C ALA A 68 -0.58 -8.77 -2.61
N GLN A 69 -1.32 -9.89 -2.54
CA GLN A 69 -1.70 -10.74 -3.66
C GLN A 69 -3.10 -10.42 -4.23
N ASN A 70 -3.83 -9.47 -3.64
CA ASN A 70 -5.17 -9.14 -4.10
C ASN A 70 -5.13 -8.54 -5.51
N SER A 71 -5.87 -9.15 -6.45
CA SER A 71 -5.83 -8.80 -7.88
C SER A 71 -6.37 -7.40 -8.17
N ILE A 72 -7.41 -6.96 -7.46
CA ILE A 72 -8.01 -5.62 -7.61
C ILE A 72 -7.02 -4.56 -7.16
N LEU A 73 -6.43 -4.75 -5.96
CA LEU A 73 -5.40 -3.86 -5.44
C LEU A 73 -4.19 -3.81 -6.38
N ASN A 74 -3.72 -4.97 -6.85
CA ASN A 74 -2.56 -5.04 -7.74
C ASN A 74 -2.81 -4.34 -9.07
N ARG A 75 -3.98 -4.54 -9.68
CA ARG A 75 -4.37 -3.85 -10.91
C ARG A 75 -4.42 -2.34 -10.70
N HIS A 76 -5.01 -1.89 -9.60
CA HIS A 76 -5.12 -0.47 -9.31
C HIS A 76 -3.75 0.18 -9.07
N VAL A 77 -2.89 -0.45 -8.28
CA VAL A 77 -1.54 0.03 -8.03
C VAL A 77 -0.69 0.04 -9.30
N GLN A 78 -0.84 -0.96 -10.19
CA GLN A 78 -0.16 -0.95 -11.48
C GLN A 78 -0.52 0.30 -12.28
N ALA A 79 -1.82 0.62 -12.40
CA ALA A 79 -2.26 1.82 -13.10
C ALA A 79 -1.68 3.10 -12.47
N MET A 80 -1.70 3.19 -11.14
CA MET A 80 -1.11 4.34 -10.43
C MET A 80 0.38 4.51 -10.71
N VAL A 81 1.15 3.42 -10.76
CA VAL A 81 2.59 3.46 -10.99
C VAL A 81 2.92 3.98 -12.38
N GLU A 82 2.16 3.60 -13.40
CA GLU A 82 2.36 4.09 -14.76
C GLU A 82 2.04 5.58 -14.91
N ASP A 83 1.16 6.11 -14.07
CA ASP A 83 0.76 7.53 -14.08
C ASP A 83 1.65 8.42 -13.17
N LEU A 84 2.63 7.85 -12.46
CA LEU A 84 3.51 8.64 -11.58
C LEU A 84 4.48 9.52 -12.38
N THR A 85 4.73 10.72 -11.85
CA THR A 85 5.92 11.51 -12.25
C THR A 85 7.21 10.81 -11.81
N ASP A 86 8.32 11.05 -12.51
CA ASP A 86 9.65 10.54 -12.13
C ASP A 86 10.03 10.81 -10.67
N ASN A 87 9.69 12.00 -10.17
CA ASN A 87 9.98 12.37 -8.78
C ASN A 87 9.15 11.56 -7.80
N SER A 88 7.84 11.43 -8.05
CA SER A 88 6.96 10.60 -7.22
C SER A 88 7.38 9.13 -7.24
N LEU A 89 7.74 8.61 -8.42
CA LEU A 89 8.24 7.26 -8.59
C LEU A 89 9.48 7.00 -7.72
N LYS A 90 10.45 7.91 -7.74
CA LYS A 90 11.66 7.84 -6.90
C LYS A 90 11.33 7.89 -5.41
N ILE A 91 10.42 8.77 -4.99
CA ILE A 91 10.00 8.87 -3.58
C ILE A 91 9.39 7.55 -3.10
N PHE A 92 8.47 6.97 -3.87
CA PHE A 92 7.84 5.70 -3.50
C PHE A 92 8.82 4.53 -3.52
N ALA A 93 9.75 4.49 -4.47
CA ALA A 93 10.82 3.50 -4.48
C ALA A 93 11.71 3.60 -3.23
N LEU A 94 12.12 4.83 -2.86
CA LEU A 94 12.93 5.09 -1.67
C LEU A 94 12.24 4.67 -0.38
N LEU A 95 10.93 4.93 -0.23
CA LEU A 95 10.17 4.48 0.93
C LEU A 95 10.19 2.96 1.08
N THR A 96 10.01 2.23 -0.03
CA THR A 96 10.10 0.77 -0.02
C THR A 96 11.49 0.34 0.42
N TRP A 97 12.56 0.84 -0.21
CA TRP A 97 13.93 0.44 0.17
C TRP A 97 14.29 0.79 1.61
N HIS A 98 13.80 1.92 2.13
CA HIS A 98 14.03 2.31 3.51
C HIS A 98 13.40 1.33 4.50
N PHE A 99 12.14 0.95 4.27
CA PHE A 99 11.42 0.08 5.21
C PHE A 99 11.58 -1.41 4.94
N ASN A 100 12.04 -1.79 3.74
CA ASN A 100 12.35 -3.16 3.34
C ASN A 100 12.91 -3.25 1.90
N ALA A 101 14.19 -3.56 1.76
CA ALA A 101 14.79 -3.88 0.46
C ALA A 101 14.54 -5.34 0.01
N ASP A 102 14.06 -6.23 0.90
CA ASP A 102 13.78 -7.61 0.56
C ASP A 102 12.40 -7.74 -0.11
N PHE A 103 12.40 -7.80 -1.44
CA PHE A 103 11.18 -7.93 -2.25
C PHE A 103 10.38 -9.22 -2.00
N SER A 104 10.92 -10.20 -1.26
CA SER A 104 10.15 -11.37 -0.83
C SER A 104 9.12 -11.05 0.25
N VAL A 105 9.35 -9.98 1.03
CA VAL A 105 8.41 -9.52 2.05
C VAL A 105 7.37 -8.63 1.39
N ALA A 106 6.26 -9.26 1.01
CA ALA A 106 5.24 -8.67 0.15
C ALA A 106 4.66 -7.32 0.63
N LEU A 107 4.62 -7.08 1.95
CA LEU A 107 4.21 -5.82 2.58
C LEU A 107 4.86 -5.69 3.98
N PRO A 108 5.89 -4.85 4.14
CA PRO A 108 6.53 -4.61 5.43
C PRO A 108 5.57 -3.95 6.40
N ARG A 109 5.60 -4.37 7.67
CA ARG A 109 4.72 -3.81 8.70
C ARG A 109 5.07 -2.33 8.96
N GLN A 110 6.36 -2.02 9.01
CA GLN A 110 6.87 -0.66 9.27
C GLN A 110 6.42 0.33 8.19
N LEU A 111 6.39 -0.10 6.92
CA LEU A 111 5.90 0.74 5.82
C LEU A 111 4.41 1.07 5.96
N LEU A 112 3.59 0.12 6.41
CA LEU A 112 2.17 0.37 6.72
C LEU A 112 1.99 1.27 7.94
N GLN A 113 2.82 1.08 8.97
CA GLN A 113 2.84 1.95 10.15
C GLN A 113 3.27 3.37 9.77
N PHE A 114 4.12 3.54 8.75
CA PHE A 114 4.64 4.85 8.33
C PHE A 114 3.52 5.72 7.81
N PHE A 115 2.67 5.16 6.96
CA PHE A 115 1.49 5.88 6.49
C PHE A 115 0.46 6.14 7.60
N ASN A 116 0.42 5.29 8.63
CA ASN A 116 -0.50 5.47 9.74
C ASN A 116 -0.07 6.58 10.71
N GLU A 117 1.18 6.53 11.16
CA GLU A 117 1.71 7.43 12.19
C GLU A 117 3.23 7.57 12.01
N PRO A 118 3.67 8.49 11.12
CA PRO A 118 5.09 8.62 10.76
C PRO A 118 6.01 8.90 11.95
N SER A 119 5.52 9.62 12.97
CA SER A 119 6.32 10.03 14.14
C SER A 119 6.73 8.87 15.04
N LYS A 120 5.91 7.82 15.14
CA LYS A 120 6.16 6.68 16.05
C LYS A 120 7.13 5.63 15.52
N ILE A 121 7.67 5.83 14.31
CA ILE A 121 8.58 4.86 13.69
C ILE A 121 10.02 5.02 14.13
N PHE A 122 10.38 6.21 14.61
CA PHE A 122 11.73 6.53 15.06
C PHE A 122 11.85 6.56 16.60
N GLU A 123 10.82 6.10 17.31
CA GLU A 123 10.74 6.11 18.78
C GLU A 123 11.10 4.74 19.40
N ASP A 124 11.65 3.80 18.62
CA ASP A 124 12.17 2.51 19.11
C ASP A 124 13.68 2.57 19.41
#